data_AF-A0A496U246-F1
#
_entry.id   AF-A0A496U246-F1
#
_cell.length_a   1.000
_cell.length_b   1.000
_cell.length_c   1.000
_cell.angle_alpha   90.00
_cell.angle_beta   90.00
_cell.angle_gamma   90.00
#
_symmetry.space_group_name_H-M   'P 1'
#
loop_
_entity.id
_entity.type
_entity.pdbx_description
1 polymer ?
#
loop_
_entity_poly.entity_id
_entity_poly.type
_entity_poly.pdbx_seq_one_letter_code
_entity_poly.pdbx_strand_id
1 'polypeptide(L)'
;MPIWKTEQGMIFALATILMVVLLALGIALGAFLWVQHSSFIRTAGGTKALYYAESGVEHVLAKQLKYVEDWRSLANNTLLQDYPFADGYYTVIVESAQEDQLLLHAIGKYDNWSRDLWVTVKRDKDTSPNSIWFTDWRDQLVENLLGE
;
A
#
# COMPACT_ATOMS: atom_id res chain seq x y z
N MET A 1 -33.44 41.08 -39.79
CA MET A 1 -34.21 40.54 -38.64
C MET A 1 -33.35 39.46 -37.99
N PRO A 2 -33.10 39.47 -36.68
CA PRO A 2 -32.20 38.48 -36.07
C PRO A 2 -32.74 37.05 -36.25
N ILE A 3 -31.87 36.11 -36.64
CA ILE A 3 -32.24 34.72 -37.04
C ILE A 3 -32.98 33.98 -35.92
N TRP A 4 -32.69 34.28 -34.66
CA TRP A 4 -33.36 33.74 -33.47
C TRP A 4 -34.83 34.15 -33.29
N LYS A 5 -35.35 35.09 -34.11
CA LYS A 5 -36.78 35.42 -34.14
C LYS A 5 -37.61 34.53 -35.08
N THR A 6 -36.96 33.59 -35.77
CA THR A 6 -37.64 32.58 -36.60
C THR A 6 -37.68 31.24 -35.86
N GLU A 7 -38.75 30.47 -36.06
CA GLU A 7 -38.93 29.15 -35.43
C GLU A 7 -37.77 28.20 -35.74
N GLN A 8 -37.24 28.26 -36.97
CA GLN A 8 -36.06 27.50 -37.39
C GLN A 8 -34.78 27.94 -36.66
N GLY A 9 -34.58 29.24 -36.45
CA GLY A 9 -33.43 29.76 -35.70
C GLY A 9 -33.46 29.38 -34.22
N MET A 10 -34.66 29.27 -33.62
CA MET A 10 -34.85 28.82 -32.25
C MET A 10 -34.54 27.32 -32.10
N ILE A 11 -35.00 26.48 -33.03
CA ILE A 11 -34.69 25.04 -33.03
C ILE A 11 -33.18 24.81 -33.18
N PHE A 12 -32.52 25.55 -34.08
CA PHE A 12 -31.08 25.45 -34.25
C PHE A 12 -30.31 25.87 -32.98
N ALA A 13 -30.74 26.94 -32.31
CA ALA A 13 -30.14 27.38 -31.06
C ALA A 13 -30.29 26.32 -29.96
N LEU A 14 -31.49 25.74 -29.80
CA LEU A 14 -31.74 24.66 -28.84
C LEU A 14 -30.91 23.41 -29.14
N ALA A 15 -30.80 23.01 -30.40
CA ALA A 15 -29.98 21.87 -30.81
C ALA A 15 -28.50 22.11 -30.51
N THR A 16 -28.00 23.32 -30.74
CA THR A 16 -26.62 23.70 -30.43
C THR A 16 -26.37 23.67 -28.92
N ILE A 17 -27.27 24.22 -28.11
CA ILE A 17 -27.17 24.17 -26.65
C ILE A 17 -27.17 22.72 -26.16
N LEU A 18 -28.07 21.88 -26.68
CA LEU A 18 -28.15 20.47 -26.32
C LEU A 18 -26.86 19.74 -26.66
N MET A 19 -26.29 19.96 -27.85
CA MET A 19 -25.00 19.39 -28.24
C MET A 19 -23.87 19.79 -27.28
N VAL A 20 -23.80 21.08 -26.92
CA VAL A 20 -22.77 21.58 -26.00
C VAL A 20 -22.94 20.96 -24.61
N VAL A 21 -24.17 20.83 -24.12
CA VAL A 21 -24.46 20.17 -22.85
C VAL A 21 -24.07 18.69 -22.88
N LEU A 22 -24.44 17.95 -23.93
CA LEU A 22 -24.08 16.54 -24.09
C LEU A 22 -22.56 16.35 -24.17
N LEU A 23 -21.85 17.23 -24.89
CA LEU A 23 -20.40 17.21 -24.96
C LEU A 23 -19.77 17.47 -23.59
N ALA A 24 -20.26 18.48 -22.86
CA ALA A 24 -19.79 18.79 -21.51
C ALA A 24 -20.01 17.61 -20.55
N LEU A 25 -21.16 16.95 -20.62
CA LEU A 25 -21.46 15.75 -19.83
C LEU A 25 -20.54 14.59 -20.18
N GLY A 26 -20.27 14.36 -21.48
CA GLY A 26 -19.35 13.32 -21.93
C GLY A 26 -17.93 13.52 -21.40
N ILE A 27 -17.43 14.76 -21.47
CA ILE A 27 -16.09 15.12 -20.94
C ILE A 27 -16.06 14.95 -19.42
N ALA A 28 -17.08 15.44 -18.71
CA ALA A 28 -17.15 15.34 -17.25
C ALA A 28 -17.20 13.87 -16.77
N LEU A 29 -17.99 13.02 -17.44
CA LEU A 29 -18.07 11.59 -17.12
C LEU A 29 -16.74 10.89 -17.38
N GLY A 30 -16.11 11.16 -18.53
CA GLY A 30 -14.79 10.60 -18.86
C GLY A 30 -13.73 10.97 -17.82
N ALA A 31 -13.69 12.23 -17.41
CA ALA A 31 -12.78 12.70 -16.36
C ALA A 31 -13.06 12.02 -15.01
N PHE A 32 -14.34 11.90 -14.62
CA PHE A 32 -14.73 11.24 -13.37
C PHE A 32 -14.31 9.77 -13.34
N LEU A 33 -14.59 9.01 -14.41
CA LEU A 33 -14.20 7.61 -14.52
C LEU A 33 -12.68 7.43 -14.51
N TRP A 34 -11.94 8.33 -15.16
CA TRP A 34 -10.48 8.32 -15.13
C TRP A 34 -9.93 8.52 -13.71
N VAL A 35 -10.45 9.50 -12.98
CA VAL A 35 -10.06 9.77 -11.59
C VAL A 35 -10.37 8.57 -10.68
N GLN A 36 -11.57 7.99 -10.82
CA GLN A 36 -11.97 6.78 -10.10
C GLN A 36 -11.02 5.60 -10.38
N HIS A 37 -10.75 5.32 -11.65
CA HIS A 37 -9.87 4.24 -12.06
C HIS A 37 -8.44 4.43 -11.54
N SER A 38 -7.92 5.65 -11.66
CA SER A 38 -6.60 6.02 -11.16
C SER A 38 -6.52 5.84 -9.64
N SER A 39 -7.56 6.25 -8.90
CA SER A 39 -7.64 6.05 -7.46
C SER A 39 -7.60 4.56 -7.11
N PHE A 40 -8.38 3.74 -7.80
CA PHE A 40 -8.44 2.30 -7.56
C PHE A 40 -7.09 1.62 -7.81
N ILE A 41 -6.41 1.92 -8.92
CA ILE A 41 -5.07 1.37 -9.21
C ILE A 41 -4.08 1.75 -8.09
N ARG A 42 -4.13 3.00 -7.63
CA ARG A 42 -3.26 3.46 -6.54
C ARG A 42 -3.50 2.71 -5.25
N THR A 43 -4.77 2.52 -4.86
CA THR A 43 -5.12 1.76 -3.66
C THR A 43 -4.73 0.30 -3.79
N ALA A 44 -5.07 -0.36 -4.90
CA ALA A 44 -4.78 -1.78 -5.11
C ALA A 44 -3.28 -2.08 -5.13
N GLY A 45 -2.48 -1.24 -5.79
CA GLY A 45 -1.03 -1.37 -5.82
C GLY A 45 -0.40 -1.19 -4.43
N GLY A 46 -0.82 -0.15 -3.70
CA GLY A 46 -0.35 0.09 -2.33
C GLY A 46 -0.73 -1.03 -1.36
N THR A 47 -1.96 -1.56 -1.45
CA THR A 47 -2.41 -2.69 -0.62
C THR A 47 -1.63 -3.96 -0.93
N LYS A 48 -1.34 -4.26 -2.20
CA LYS A 48 -0.50 -5.41 -2.57
C LYS A 48 0.93 -5.27 -2.03
N ALA A 49 1.53 -4.09 -2.16
CA ALA A 49 2.85 -3.83 -1.60
C ALA A 49 2.88 -4.02 -0.08
N LEU A 50 1.86 -3.52 0.64
CA LEU A 50 1.72 -3.74 2.09
C LEU A 50 1.60 -5.23 2.42
N TYR A 51 0.74 -5.96 1.69
CA TYR A 51 0.57 -7.40 1.86
C TYR A 51 1.89 -8.18 1.70
N TYR A 52 2.76 -7.77 0.77
CA TYR A 52 4.09 -8.39 0.63
C TYR A 52 5.02 -8.06 1.80
N ALA A 53 4.98 -6.84 2.34
CA ALA A 53 5.73 -6.50 3.53
C ALA A 53 5.30 -7.35 4.74
N GLU A 54 3.98 -7.45 4.98
CA GLU A 54 3.39 -8.30 6.03
C GLU A 54 3.78 -9.77 5.87
N SER A 55 3.66 -10.30 4.65
CA SER A 55 4.04 -11.68 4.33
C SER A 55 5.52 -11.95 4.63
N GLY A 56 6.38 -10.96 4.42
CA GLY A 56 7.79 -11.06 4.77
C GLY A 56 8.02 -11.20 6.27
N VAL A 57 7.34 -10.38 7.06
CA VAL A 57 7.38 -10.45 8.53
C VAL A 57 6.94 -11.84 9.00
N GLU A 58 5.80 -12.34 8.51
CA GLU A 58 5.30 -13.67 8.85
C GLU A 58 6.29 -14.78 8.48
N HIS A 59 6.90 -14.69 7.31
CA HIS A 59 7.88 -15.68 6.85
C HIS A 59 9.10 -15.74 7.76
N VAL A 60 9.66 -14.58 8.11
CA VAL A 60 10.80 -14.47 9.03
C VAL A 60 10.45 -15.05 10.39
N LEU A 61 9.27 -14.74 10.92
CA LEU A 61 8.79 -15.26 12.20
C LEU A 61 8.64 -16.78 12.17
N ALA A 62 7.97 -17.31 11.16
CA ALA A 62 7.66 -18.72 11.05
C ALA A 62 8.89 -19.60 10.78
N LYS A 63 9.83 -19.12 9.96
CA LYS A 63 10.94 -19.95 9.47
C LYS A 63 12.28 -19.68 10.13
N GLN A 64 12.54 -18.46 10.61
CA GLN A 64 13.87 -18.10 11.12
C GLN A 64 13.80 -17.90 12.63
N LEU A 65 12.89 -17.07 13.12
CA LEU A 65 12.88 -16.67 14.54
C LEU A 65 12.42 -17.77 15.51
N LYS A 66 11.62 -18.72 15.02
CA LYS A 66 11.19 -19.89 15.80
C LYS A 66 12.35 -20.83 16.18
N TYR A 67 13.45 -20.83 15.43
CA TYR A 67 14.55 -21.78 15.61
C TYR A 67 15.85 -21.15 16.12
N VAL A 68 15.89 -19.82 16.28
CA VAL A 68 17.07 -19.10 16.76
C VAL A 68 16.99 -18.94 18.27
N GLU A 69 17.92 -19.53 19.01
CA GLU A 69 17.95 -19.42 20.48
C GLU A 69 18.35 -18.02 20.95
N ASP A 70 19.38 -17.42 20.34
CA ASP A 70 19.87 -16.08 20.67
C ASP A 70 19.54 -15.05 19.59
N TRP A 71 18.55 -14.20 19.86
CA TRP A 71 18.14 -13.13 18.94
C TRP A 71 19.19 -12.03 18.75
N ARG A 72 20.12 -11.83 19.71
CA ARG A 72 21.19 -10.84 19.54
C ARG A 72 22.12 -11.19 18.38
N SER A 73 22.25 -12.48 18.05
CA SER A 73 23.02 -12.93 16.90
C SER A 73 22.43 -12.49 15.55
N LEU A 74 21.16 -12.10 15.52
CA LEU A 74 20.48 -11.57 14.34
C LEU A 74 20.62 -10.04 14.21
N ALA A 75 21.18 -9.36 15.20
CA ALA A 75 21.44 -7.92 15.16
C ALA A 75 22.41 -7.54 14.01
N ASN A 76 22.33 -6.28 13.57
CA ASN A 76 23.17 -5.63 12.54
C ASN A 76 22.67 -5.76 11.10
N ASN A 77 21.48 -5.24 10.80
CA ASN A 77 20.94 -5.17 9.42
C ASN A 77 21.03 -6.51 8.69
N THR A 78 20.80 -7.60 9.44
CA THR A 78 20.78 -8.93 8.83
C THR A 78 19.62 -8.95 7.86
N LEU A 79 19.95 -9.05 6.58
CA LEU A 79 18.97 -9.19 5.51
C LEU A 79 18.37 -10.59 5.62
N LEU A 80 17.16 -10.66 6.12
CA LEU A 80 16.36 -11.86 6.20
C LEU A 80 15.57 -12.03 4.89
N GLN A 81 16.34 -12.29 3.84
CA GLN A 81 15.95 -12.71 2.49
C GLN A 81 15.08 -11.75 1.64
N ASP A 82 15.44 -11.66 0.37
CA ASP A 82 14.55 -11.23 -0.71
C ASP A 82 13.76 -12.44 -1.21
N TYR A 83 12.45 -12.48 -0.98
CA TYR A 83 11.64 -13.59 -1.48
C TYR A 83 10.76 -13.13 -2.64
N PRO A 84 10.91 -13.74 -3.83
CA PRO A 84 10.10 -13.38 -4.98
C PRO A 84 8.68 -13.94 -4.84
N PHE A 85 7.70 -13.07 -5.03
CA PHE A 85 6.35 -13.42 -5.48
C PHE A 85 6.32 -13.43 -7.01
N ALA A 86 5.26 -14.00 -7.60
CA ALA A 86 5.13 -14.09 -9.06
C ALA A 86 5.10 -12.71 -9.74
N ASP A 87 4.63 -11.68 -9.06
CA ASP A 87 4.42 -10.31 -9.54
C ASP A 87 5.05 -9.24 -8.62
N GLY A 88 5.91 -9.64 -7.69
CA GLY A 88 6.53 -8.72 -6.72
C GLY A 88 7.56 -9.40 -5.84
N TYR A 89 7.99 -8.73 -4.79
CA TYR A 89 8.92 -9.30 -3.81
C TYR A 89 8.82 -8.58 -2.47
N TYR A 90 9.42 -9.16 -1.44
CA TYR A 90 9.66 -8.46 -0.19
C TYR A 90 11.11 -8.61 0.25
N THR A 91 11.54 -7.69 1.09
CA THR A 91 12.82 -7.71 1.80
C THR A 91 12.53 -7.52 3.29
N VAL A 92 13.14 -8.31 4.18
CA VAL A 92 13.08 -8.05 5.62
C VAL A 92 14.48 -7.80 6.17
N ILE A 93 14.62 -6.78 7.00
CA ILE A 93 15.87 -6.39 7.65
C ILE A 93 15.64 -6.40 9.15
N VAL A 94 16.58 -6.98 9.91
CA VAL A 94 16.61 -6.82 11.37
C VAL A 94 17.36 -5.54 11.70
N GLU A 95 16.62 -4.49 12.01
CA GLU A 95 17.16 -3.17 12.38
C GLU A 95 17.83 -3.21 13.76
N SER A 96 17.21 -3.91 14.71
CA SER A 96 17.80 -4.10 16.04
C SER A 96 17.34 -5.41 16.67
N ALA A 97 18.22 -5.98 17.49
CA ALA A 97 17.89 -7.13 18.32
C ALA A 97 18.40 -6.94 19.74
N GLN A 98 17.50 -7.15 20.69
CA GLN A 98 17.79 -7.26 22.11
C GLN A 98 17.57 -8.72 22.56
N GLU A 99 17.60 -8.97 23.87
CA GLU A 99 17.55 -10.34 24.41
C GLU A 99 16.21 -11.05 24.19
N ASP A 100 15.14 -10.28 24.12
CA ASP A 100 13.75 -10.73 24.00
C ASP A 100 12.95 -9.88 23.00
N GLN A 101 13.57 -8.93 22.30
CA GLN A 101 12.90 -8.02 21.38
C GLN A 101 13.66 -7.91 20.05
N LEU A 102 12.91 -7.83 18.96
CA LEU A 102 13.40 -7.61 17.60
C LEU A 102 12.62 -6.47 16.95
N LEU A 103 13.33 -5.57 16.26
CA LEU A 103 12.75 -4.62 15.33
C LEU A 103 13.01 -5.10 13.92
N LEU A 104 11.93 -5.42 13.21
CA LEU A 104 11.96 -5.84 11.81
C LEU A 104 11.52 -4.66 10.94
N HIS A 105 12.27 -4.38 9.88
CA HIS A 105 11.86 -3.51 8.79
C HIS A 105 11.59 -4.37 7.56
N ALA A 106 10.33 -4.47 7.17
CA ALA A 106 9.89 -5.20 6.00
C ALA A 106 9.50 -4.23 4.89
N ILE A 107 9.98 -4.50 3.68
CA ILE A 107 9.75 -3.70 2.49
C ILE A 107 9.06 -4.60 1.48
N GLY A 108 7.80 -4.32 1.16
CA GLY A 108 7.06 -5.01 0.12
C GLY A 108 7.02 -4.19 -1.16
N LYS A 109 7.32 -4.83 -2.31
CA LYS A 109 7.34 -4.18 -3.62
C LYS A 109 6.46 -4.90 -4.62
N TYR A 110 5.64 -4.12 -5.31
CA TYR A 110 4.73 -4.58 -6.35
C TYR A 110 4.67 -3.54 -7.47
N ASP A 111 5.14 -3.89 -8.68
CA ASP A 111 5.27 -2.95 -9.81
C ASP A 111 6.01 -1.65 -9.38
N ASN A 112 5.38 -0.48 -9.51
CA ASN A 112 5.94 0.80 -9.07
C ASN A 112 5.63 1.17 -7.61
N TRP A 113 5.01 0.27 -6.85
CA TRP A 113 4.60 0.49 -5.46
C TRP A 113 5.62 -0.12 -4.50
N SER A 114 5.97 0.65 -3.47
CA SER A 114 6.76 0.20 -2.33
C SER A 114 5.99 0.52 -1.04
N ARG A 115 6.07 -0.39 -0.08
CA ARG A 115 5.56 -0.17 1.27
C ARG A 115 6.56 -0.64 2.31
N ASP A 116 6.78 0.22 3.28
CA ASP A 116 7.71 0.03 4.37
C ASP A 116 6.93 -0.18 5.65
N LEU A 117 7.29 -1.24 6.37
CA LEU A 117 6.61 -1.72 7.54
C LEU A 117 7.62 -2.00 8.64
N TRP A 118 7.50 -1.33 9.78
CA TRP A 118 8.28 -1.64 10.98
C TRP A 118 7.43 -2.43 11.96
N VAL A 119 7.99 -3.52 12.45
CA VAL A 119 7.32 -4.42 13.38
C VAL A 119 8.24 -4.68 14.55
N THR A 120 7.75 -4.40 15.76
CA THR A 120 8.44 -4.79 16.97
C THR A 120 7.86 -6.08 17.50
N VAL A 121 8.72 -7.05 17.66
CA VAL A 121 8.40 -8.42 18.04
C VAL A 121 9.05 -8.72 19.38
N LYS A 122 8.29 -9.29 20.31
CA LYS A 122 8.79 -9.71 21.62
C LYS A 122 8.63 -11.22 21.82
N ARG A 123 9.66 -11.87 22.34
CA ARG A 123 9.61 -13.25 22.82
C ARG A 123 9.17 -13.25 24.27
N ASP A 124 8.17 -14.04 24.59
CA ASP A 124 7.83 -14.30 25.99
C ASP A 124 8.46 -15.63 26.40
N LYS A 125 9.50 -15.54 27.23
CA LYS A 125 10.22 -16.71 27.76
C LYS A 125 9.49 -17.33 28.96
N ASP A 126 8.56 -16.61 29.57
CA ASP A 126 7.90 -17.00 30.81
C ASP A 126 6.71 -17.94 30.54
N THR A 127 5.97 -17.71 29.44
CA THR A 127 4.80 -18.54 29.08
C THR A 127 5.17 -19.72 28.18
N SER A 128 6.04 -19.52 27.18
CA SER A 128 6.57 -20.60 26.34
C SER A 128 7.81 -20.11 25.58
N PRO A 129 8.95 -20.81 25.60
CA PRO A 129 10.20 -20.33 25.01
C PRO A 129 10.15 -20.02 23.50
N ASN A 130 9.10 -20.46 22.80
CA ASN A 130 8.85 -20.17 21.38
C ASN A 130 7.64 -19.25 21.13
N SER A 131 7.04 -18.70 22.19
CA SER A 131 5.95 -17.73 22.05
C SER A 131 6.49 -16.37 21.68
N ILE A 132 5.90 -15.80 20.63
CA ILE A 132 6.30 -14.55 20.02
C ILE A 132 5.03 -13.73 19.81
N TRP A 133 5.09 -12.44 20.14
CA TRP A 133 3.97 -11.51 19.96
C TRP A 133 4.44 -10.20 19.38
N PHE A 134 3.53 -9.54 18.66
CA PHE A 134 3.73 -8.19 18.17
C PHE A 134 3.45 -7.19 19.28
N THR A 135 4.39 -6.29 19.54
CA THR A 135 4.20 -5.20 20.50
C THR A 135 3.96 -3.86 19.83
N ASP A 136 4.37 -3.73 18.58
CA ASP A 136 4.22 -2.50 17.80
C ASP A 136 4.19 -2.83 16.30
N TRP A 137 3.41 -2.06 15.55
CA TRP A 137 3.20 -2.25 14.11
C TRP A 137 2.96 -0.91 13.41
N ARG A 138 3.91 -0.51 12.55
CA ARG A 138 3.97 0.83 11.97
C ARG A 138 4.16 0.78 10.45
N ASP A 139 3.18 1.28 9.70
CA ASP A 139 3.26 1.50 8.25
C ASP A 139 3.67 2.96 8.00
N GLN A 140 4.77 3.16 7.25
CA GLN A 140 5.28 4.49 6.95
C GLN A 140 4.24 5.43 6.34
N LEU A 141 3.37 4.90 5.47
CA LEU A 141 2.34 5.73 4.85
C LEU A 141 1.36 6.23 5.90
N VAL A 142 0.99 5.38 6.86
CA VAL A 142 0.04 5.73 7.91
C VAL A 142 0.66 6.76 8.85
N GLU A 143 1.90 6.57 9.30
CA GLU A 143 2.63 7.56 10.11
C GLU A 143 2.69 8.92 9.41
N ASN A 144 3.08 8.94 8.12
CA ASN A 144 3.11 10.17 7.31
C ASN A 144 1.74 10.85 7.19
N LEU A 145 0.65 10.09 7.16
CA LEU A 145 -0.72 10.64 7.09
C LEU A 145 -1.19 11.18 8.45
N LEU A 146 -0.73 10.59 9.54
CA LEU A 146 -1.04 11.01 10.92
C LEU A 146 -0.14 12.17 11.38
N GLY A 147 0.97 12.41 10.69
CA GLY A 147 1.94 13.46 11.03
C GLY A 147 2.82 13.08 12.21
N GLU A 148 3.01 11.77 12.43
CA GLU A 148 3.87 11.18 13.46
C GLU A 148 5.27 10.86 12.93
#